data_AF-A0A497AY53-F1
#
_entry.id   AF-A0A497AY53-F1
#
_cell.length_a   1.000
_cell.length_b   1.000
_cell.length_c   1.000
_cell.angle_alpha   90.00
_cell.angle_beta   90.00
_cell.angle_gamma   90.00
#
_symmetry.space_group_name_H-M   'P 1'
#
loop_
_entity.id
_entity.type
_entity.pdbx_description
1 polymer ?
#
loop_
_entity_poly.entity_id
_entity_poly.type
_entity_poly.pdbx_seq_one_letter_code
_entity_poly.pdbx_strand_id
1 'polypeptide(L)'
;MLKGVIFCLAYQLWRRRLMGMPLTGWITSLLIVTAAINAQGYISLSPSLTPLWLALAAIIVASTVWAAREGYVTFKPGEFVLPSEPPLQPDEKVFVRASGHFEVEGKEGYFVNLAAAFQTFETREHAVLAYVAPSPLWPRHQVGMWYAFFKPEDIEQLRWGRLYFAGKTLPAIHITYRTPKAVRSLYLASDKIGRLVRIWEDVNRDKPQA
;
A
#
# COMPACT_ATOMS: atom_id res chain seq x y z
N MET A 1 -6.82 -6.78 13.66
CA MET A 1 -7.63 -7.09 12.46
C MET A 1 -8.44 -5.88 11.99
N LEU A 2 -9.20 -5.20 12.85
CA LEU A 2 -10.05 -4.05 12.47
C LEU A 2 -9.29 -2.92 11.72
N LYS A 3 -8.13 -2.51 12.21
CA LYS A 3 -7.27 -1.49 11.55
C LYS A 3 -6.98 -1.82 10.07
N GLY A 4 -6.66 -3.08 9.76
CA GLY A 4 -6.39 -3.51 8.39
C GLY A 4 -7.61 -3.48 7.46
N VAL A 5 -8.83 -3.62 8.02
CA VAL A 5 -10.08 -3.47 7.26
C VAL A 5 -10.35 -1.99 6.98
N ILE A 6 -10.23 -1.13 8.01
CA ILE A 6 -10.39 0.33 7.86
C ILE A 6 -9.42 0.86 6.79
N PHE A 7 -8.16 0.45 6.86
CA PHE A 7 -7.14 0.89 5.91
C PHE A 7 -7.41 0.40 4.47
N CYS A 8 -7.90 -0.82 4.31
CA CYS A 8 -8.32 -1.33 3.01
C CYS A 8 -9.48 -0.51 2.44
N LEU A 9 -10.51 -0.22 3.25
CA LEU A 9 -11.65 0.59 2.82
C LEU A 9 -11.21 2.02 2.45
N ALA A 10 -10.41 2.65 3.30
CA ALA A 10 -9.85 3.98 3.04
C ALA A 10 -9.05 4.01 1.74
N TYR A 11 -8.18 3.01 1.51
CA TYR A 11 -7.41 2.89 0.27
C TYR A 11 -8.30 2.74 -0.95
N GLN A 12 -9.31 1.86 -0.89
CA GLN A 12 -10.23 1.62 -2.01
C GLN A 12 -11.05 2.86 -2.36
N LEU A 13 -11.56 3.58 -1.35
CA LEU A 13 -12.32 4.81 -1.55
C LEU A 13 -11.46 5.95 -2.08
N TRP A 14 -10.22 6.06 -1.59
CA TRP A 14 -9.27 7.09 -2.06
C TRP A 14 -8.84 6.83 -3.51
N ARG A 15 -8.63 5.56 -3.88
CA ARG A 15 -8.12 5.18 -5.19
C ARG A 15 -9.16 5.29 -6.30
N ARG A 16 -10.40 4.93 -5.99
CA ARG A 16 -11.50 4.99 -6.95
C ARG A 16 -11.89 6.44 -7.19
N ARG A 17 -11.89 6.84 -8.45
CA ARG A 17 -12.27 8.20 -8.85
C ARG A 17 -13.55 8.18 -9.66
N LEU A 18 -14.45 9.08 -9.33
CA LEU A 18 -15.66 9.38 -10.09
C LEU A 18 -15.58 10.85 -10.51
N MET A 19 -15.69 11.14 -11.82
CA MET A 19 -15.51 12.48 -12.38
C MET A 19 -14.22 13.20 -11.91
N GLY A 20 -13.12 12.45 -11.77
CA GLY A 20 -11.81 12.99 -11.37
C GLY A 20 -11.63 13.20 -9.86
N MET A 21 -12.69 13.19 -9.06
CA MET A 21 -12.64 13.28 -7.60
C MET A 21 -12.63 11.88 -6.95
N PRO A 22 -11.84 11.65 -5.87
CA PRO A 22 -11.91 10.42 -5.09
C PRO A 22 -13.32 10.14 -4.55
N LEU A 23 -13.71 8.86 -4.43
CA LEU A 23 -15.01 8.50 -3.84
C LEU A 23 -15.14 8.95 -2.38
N THR A 24 -14.03 9.02 -1.62
CA THR A 24 -14.04 9.64 -0.28
C THR A 24 -14.54 11.09 -0.34
N GLY A 25 -14.12 11.84 -1.36
CA GLY A 25 -14.55 13.21 -1.61
C GLY A 25 -16.05 13.28 -1.87
N TRP A 26 -16.57 12.47 -2.79
CA TRP A 26 -17.99 12.41 -3.10
C TRP A 26 -18.86 12.08 -1.89
N ILE A 27 -18.50 11.03 -1.14
CA ILE A 27 -19.25 10.61 0.05
C ILE A 27 -19.26 11.72 1.10
N THR A 28 -18.10 12.33 1.35
CA THR A 28 -17.97 13.42 2.35
C THR A 28 -18.78 14.65 1.93
N SER A 29 -18.69 15.05 0.65
CA SER A 29 -19.48 16.16 0.10
C SER A 29 -20.98 15.90 0.20
N LEU A 30 -21.44 14.68 -0.13
CA LEU A 30 -22.84 14.31 -0.02
C LEU A 30 -23.33 14.43 1.43
N LEU A 31 -22.56 13.90 2.40
CA LEU A 31 -22.89 14.00 3.83
C LEU A 31 -23.02 15.46 4.29
N ILE A 32 -22.07 16.32 3.91
CA ILE A 32 -22.08 17.74 4.26
C ILE A 32 -23.29 18.46 3.63
N VAL A 33 -23.56 18.22 2.34
CA VAL A 33 -24.70 18.82 1.64
C VAL A 33 -26.01 18.36 2.27
N THR A 34 -26.16 17.06 2.56
CA THR A 34 -27.37 16.55 3.24
C THR A 34 -27.54 17.14 4.63
N ALA A 35 -26.45 17.34 5.38
CA ALA A 35 -26.50 17.99 6.69
C ALA A 35 -26.96 19.45 6.58
N ALA A 36 -26.47 20.19 5.59
CA ALA A 36 -26.86 21.58 5.33
C ALA A 36 -28.33 21.70 4.92
N ILE A 37 -28.80 20.84 4.00
CA ILE A 37 -30.21 20.81 3.56
C ILE A 37 -31.13 20.44 4.73
N ASN A 38 -30.73 19.47 5.56
CA ASN A 38 -31.48 19.07 6.76
C ASN A 38 -31.56 20.22 7.79
N ALA A 39 -30.45 20.94 8.02
CA ALA A 39 -30.42 22.06 8.94
C ALA A 39 -31.34 23.22 8.51
N GLN A 40 -31.58 23.37 7.20
CA GLN A 40 -32.50 24.36 6.64
C GLN A 40 -33.97 23.88 6.61
N GLY A 41 -34.25 22.65 7.03
CA GLY A 41 -35.61 22.10 7.09
C GLY A 41 -36.20 21.68 5.74
N TYR A 42 -35.38 21.62 4.68
CA TYR A 42 -35.83 21.22 3.34
C TYR A 42 -36.11 19.70 3.22
N ILE A 43 -35.64 18.90 4.17
CA ILE A 43 -35.91 17.46 4.25
C ILE A 43 -36.65 17.18 5.56
N SER A 44 -37.64 16.28 5.54
CA SER A 44 -38.45 15.89 6.72
C SER A 44 -37.70 15.06 7.76
N LEU A 45 -36.37 15.04 7.73
CA LEU A 45 -35.55 14.39 8.74
C LEU A 45 -35.48 15.27 9.99
N SER A 46 -35.32 14.66 11.17
CA SER A 46 -35.17 15.42 12.41
C SER A 46 -33.90 16.31 12.34
N PRO A 47 -33.97 17.60 12.70
CA PRO A 47 -32.80 18.47 12.79
C PRO A 47 -31.71 17.94 13.73
N SER A 48 -32.09 17.11 14.71
CA SER A 48 -31.15 16.43 15.61
C SER A 48 -30.21 15.44 14.90
N LEU A 49 -30.48 15.06 13.66
CA LEU A 49 -29.62 14.19 12.86
C LEU A 49 -28.49 14.94 12.13
N THR A 50 -28.57 16.26 12.01
CA THR A 50 -27.49 17.09 11.42
C THR A 50 -26.11 16.84 12.06
N PRO A 51 -25.94 16.85 13.40
CA PRO A 51 -24.64 16.55 14.01
C PRO A 51 -24.15 15.13 13.70
N LEU A 52 -25.04 14.15 13.52
CA LEU A 52 -24.66 12.79 13.17
C LEU A 52 -24.03 12.74 11.77
N TRP A 53 -24.62 13.40 10.77
CA TRP A 53 -24.07 13.46 9.42
C TRP A 53 -22.69 14.13 9.37
N LEU A 54 -22.52 15.24 10.11
CA LEU A 54 -21.24 15.93 10.21
C LEU A 54 -20.19 15.08 10.94
N ALA A 55 -20.58 14.39 12.01
CA ALA A 55 -19.68 13.47 12.71
C ALA A 55 -19.22 12.32 11.80
N LEU A 56 -20.13 11.74 11.01
CA LEU A 56 -19.77 10.70 10.04
C LEU A 56 -18.81 11.21 8.96
N ALA A 57 -19.04 12.40 8.42
CA ALA A 57 -18.13 13.03 7.46
C ALA A 57 -16.73 13.24 8.07
N ALA A 58 -16.67 13.75 9.30
CA ALA A 58 -15.41 13.94 10.03
C ALA A 58 -14.68 12.61 10.28
N ILE A 59 -15.39 11.54 10.66
CA ILE A 59 -14.81 10.20 10.87
C ILE A 59 -14.23 9.64 9.57
N ILE A 60 -14.91 9.80 8.44
CA ILE A 60 -14.41 9.33 7.13
C ILE A 60 -13.12 10.08 6.74
N VAL A 61 -13.10 11.40 6.91
CA VAL A 61 -11.89 12.21 6.63
C VAL A 61 -10.76 11.81 7.57
N ALA A 62 -11.02 11.77 8.88
CA ALA A 62 -10.02 11.42 9.88
C ALA A 62 -9.42 10.02 9.65
N SER A 63 -10.26 9.02 9.36
CA SER A 63 -9.81 7.66 9.06
C SER A 63 -9.00 7.57 7.77
N THR A 64 -9.37 8.34 6.73
CA THR A 64 -8.61 8.40 5.48
C THR A 64 -7.25 9.06 5.67
N VAL A 65 -7.20 10.19 6.39
CA VAL A 65 -5.94 10.87 6.72
C VAL A 65 -5.05 9.97 7.59
N TRP A 66 -5.62 9.33 8.60
CA TRP A 66 -4.88 8.38 9.44
C TRP A 66 -4.31 7.21 8.63
N ALA A 67 -5.13 6.60 7.76
CA ALA A 67 -4.67 5.52 6.89
C ALA A 67 -3.59 5.98 5.91
N ALA A 68 -3.73 7.17 5.31
CA ALA A 68 -2.74 7.75 4.42
C ALA A 68 -1.38 7.95 5.11
N ARG A 69 -1.37 8.45 6.35
CA ARG A 69 -0.13 8.66 7.13
C ARG A 69 0.60 7.35 7.45
N GLU A 70 -0.14 6.26 7.55
CA GLU A 70 0.40 4.92 7.86
C GLU A 70 0.64 4.09 6.59
N GLY A 71 0.42 4.64 5.39
CA GLY A 71 0.57 3.90 4.14
C GLY A 71 -0.48 2.81 3.93
N TYR A 72 -1.67 2.92 4.55
CA TYR A 72 -2.80 2.02 4.34
C TYR A 72 -2.51 0.51 4.57
N VAL A 73 -1.40 0.18 5.23
CA VAL A 73 -1.05 -1.16 5.69
C VAL A 73 -0.63 -1.11 7.14
N THR A 74 -0.67 -2.24 7.83
CA THR A 74 -0.04 -2.35 9.14
C THR A 74 1.00 -3.44 9.08
N PHE A 75 2.25 -3.08 9.33
CA PHE A 75 3.34 -4.03 9.48
C PHE A 75 3.66 -4.20 10.96
N LYS A 76 3.75 -5.45 11.43
CA LYS A 76 4.25 -5.76 12.77
C LYS A 76 5.53 -6.58 12.62
N PRO A 77 6.68 -6.07 13.09
CA PRO A 77 7.90 -6.86 13.15
C PRO A 77 7.68 -8.15 13.94
N GLY A 78 8.38 -9.20 13.55
CA GLY A 78 8.30 -10.47 14.25
C GLY A 78 9.25 -11.50 13.65
N GLU A 79 9.54 -12.53 14.44
CA GLU A 79 10.43 -13.60 14.05
C GLU A 79 9.67 -14.73 13.34
N PHE A 80 10.38 -15.42 12.45
CA PHE A 80 9.89 -16.58 11.74
C PHE A 80 10.94 -17.68 11.77
N VAL A 81 10.48 -18.93 11.80
CA VAL A 81 11.32 -20.07 11.49
C VAL A 81 11.48 -20.09 9.97
N LEU A 82 12.70 -19.83 9.51
CA LEU A 82 13.00 -19.72 8.09
C LEU A 82 13.33 -21.11 7.55
N PRO A 83 12.60 -21.62 6.53
CA PRO A 83 13.05 -22.80 5.81
C PRO A 83 14.37 -22.50 5.09
N SER A 84 15.19 -23.53 4.89
CA SER A 84 16.33 -23.43 3.97
C SER A 84 15.79 -23.50 2.54
N GLU A 85 16.09 -22.48 1.75
CA GLU A 85 15.68 -22.36 0.35
C GLU A 85 16.92 -22.19 -0.54
N PRO A 86 16.87 -22.64 -1.80
CA PRO A 86 17.97 -22.40 -2.71
C PRO A 86 18.12 -20.89 -2.99
N PRO A 87 19.35 -20.41 -3.23
CA PRO A 87 19.58 -19.00 -3.51
C PRO A 87 18.81 -18.53 -4.75
N LEU A 88 18.50 -17.25 -4.79
CA LEU A 88 17.88 -16.64 -5.95
C LEU A 88 18.88 -16.58 -7.11
N GLN A 89 18.50 -17.05 -8.30
CA GLN A 89 19.34 -16.87 -9.49
C GLN A 89 19.17 -15.45 -10.05
N PRO A 90 20.20 -14.87 -10.69
CA PRO A 90 20.04 -13.63 -11.45
C PRO A 90 18.88 -13.77 -12.45
N ASP A 91 18.09 -12.71 -12.59
CA ASP A 91 16.91 -12.64 -13.45
C ASP A 91 15.74 -13.58 -13.11
N GLU A 92 15.86 -14.36 -12.03
CA GLU A 92 14.74 -15.15 -11.54
C GLU A 92 13.66 -14.26 -10.92
N LYS A 93 12.42 -14.46 -11.38
CA LYS A 93 11.25 -13.71 -10.89
C LYS A 93 10.57 -14.44 -9.74
N VAL A 94 10.53 -13.81 -8.58
CA VAL A 94 9.79 -14.30 -7.40
C VAL A 94 8.47 -13.55 -7.27
N PHE A 95 7.36 -14.25 -7.46
CA PHE A 95 6.03 -13.65 -7.35
C PHE A 95 5.62 -13.42 -5.89
N VAL A 96 5.31 -12.18 -5.56
CA VAL A 96 4.92 -11.69 -4.23
C VAL A 96 3.79 -10.67 -4.32
N ARG A 97 3.29 -10.24 -3.17
CA ARG A 97 2.41 -9.09 -3.03
C ARG A 97 3.23 -7.91 -2.56
N ALA A 98 3.14 -6.78 -3.24
CA ALA A 98 3.93 -5.60 -2.91
C ALA A 98 3.06 -4.40 -2.49
N SER A 99 3.51 -3.66 -1.49
CA SER A 99 2.90 -2.40 -1.05
C SER A 99 3.99 -1.35 -0.81
N GLY A 100 3.82 -0.13 -1.29
CA GLY A 100 4.84 0.90 -1.20
C GLY A 100 4.69 1.98 -2.28
N HIS A 101 5.73 2.79 -2.43
CA HIS A 101 5.84 3.72 -3.54
C HIS A 101 6.43 3.03 -4.75
N PHE A 102 5.82 3.27 -5.91
CA PHE A 102 6.29 2.80 -7.21
C PHE A 102 6.32 3.97 -8.19
N GLU A 103 7.16 3.84 -9.21
CA GLU A 103 7.36 4.82 -10.26
C GLU A 103 7.28 4.16 -11.65
N VAL A 104 6.78 4.91 -12.63
CA VAL A 104 6.83 4.56 -14.05
C VAL A 104 6.83 5.84 -14.88
N GLU A 105 7.78 5.98 -15.81
CA GLU A 105 7.88 7.14 -16.73
C GLU A 105 7.76 8.51 -16.01
N GLY A 106 8.46 8.67 -14.87
CA GLY A 106 8.45 9.90 -14.06
C GLY A 106 7.17 10.15 -13.25
N LYS A 107 6.20 9.23 -13.28
CA LYS A 107 5.00 9.26 -12.43
C LYS A 107 5.23 8.41 -11.20
N GLU A 108 4.90 8.93 -10.04
CA GLU A 108 4.94 8.20 -8.77
C GLU A 108 3.53 7.86 -8.27
N GLY A 109 3.40 6.74 -7.59
CA GLY A 109 2.17 6.34 -6.92
C GLY A 109 2.42 5.43 -5.73
N TYR A 110 1.64 5.62 -4.67
CA TYR A 110 1.61 4.69 -3.55
C TYR A 110 0.55 3.61 -3.79
N PHE A 111 0.95 2.34 -3.75
CA PHE A 111 0.07 1.21 -4.01
C PHE A 111 0.11 0.21 -2.88
N VAL A 112 -1.01 -0.49 -2.67
CA VAL A 112 -1.14 -1.48 -1.62
C VAL A 112 -1.57 -2.82 -2.18
N ASN A 113 -0.85 -3.86 -1.74
CA ASN A 113 -1.17 -5.26 -1.97
C ASN A 113 -1.36 -5.56 -3.47
N LEU A 114 -0.46 -5.07 -4.32
CA LEU A 114 -0.43 -5.39 -5.74
C LEU A 114 0.19 -6.77 -5.98
N ALA A 115 -0.22 -7.46 -7.04
CA ALA A 115 0.54 -8.58 -7.55
C ALA A 115 1.85 -8.06 -8.14
N ALA A 116 2.97 -8.63 -7.71
CA ALA A 116 4.28 -8.17 -8.12
C ALA A 116 5.27 -9.34 -8.33
N ALA A 117 6.34 -9.07 -9.06
CA ALA A 117 7.51 -9.93 -9.15
C ALA A 117 8.72 -9.17 -8.60
N PHE A 118 9.45 -9.81 -7.69
CA PHE A 118 10.79 -9.38 -7.31
C PHE A 118 11.81 -10.02 -8.26
N GLN A 119 12.79 -9.25 -8.70
CA GLN A 119 13.90 -9.69 -9.54
C GLN A 119 15.17 -8.96 -9.11
N THR A 120 16.29 -9.66 -9.15
CA THR A 120 17.62 -9.07 -8.99
C THR A 120 18.36 -9.19 -10.33
N PHE A 121 18.93 -8.07 -10.78
CA PHE A 121 19.70 -8.01 -12.02
C PHE A 121 21.16 -8.43 -11.79
N GLU A 122 21.90 -8.63 -12.88
CA GLU A 122 23.34 -8.94 -12.84
C GLU A 122 24.16 -7.87 -12.09
N THR A 123 23.74 -6.60 -12.18
CA THR A 123 24.34 -5.46 -11.47
C THR A 123 24.02 -5.42 -9.97
N ARG A 124 23.32 -6.44 -9.44
CA ARG A 124 22.78 -6.50 -8.07
C ARG A 124 21.78 -5.38 -7.74
N GLU A 125 21.26 -4.71 -8.77
CA GLU A 125 20.10 -3.85 -8.60
C GLU A 125 18.85 -4.73 -8.38
N HIS A 126 18.00 -4.31 -7.44
CA HIS A 126 16.76 -5.01 -7.15
C HIS A 126 15.59 -4.26 -7.74
N ALA A 127 14.66 -5.00 -8.35
CA ALA A 127 13.42 -4.47 -8.89
C ALA A 127 12.21 -5.21 -8.36
N VAL A 128 11.17 -4.44 -8.06
CA VAL A 128 9.83 -4.95 -7.80
C VAL A 128 8.90 -4.43 -8.88
N LEU A 129 8.46 -5.34 -9.73
CA LEU A 129 7.57 -5.09 -10.85
C LEU A 129 6.14 -5.40 -10.40
N ALA A 130 5.35 -4.37 -10.13
CA ALA A 130 3.96 -4.49 -9.70
C ALA A 130 2.99 -4.25 -10.87
N TYR A 131 1.95 -5.08 -10.96
CA TYR A 131 0.92 -4.95 -11.98
C TYR A 131 -0.40 -4.43 -11.40
N VAL A 132 -0.94 -3.43 -12.09
CA VAL A 132 -2.17 -2.73 -11.74
C VAL A 132 -3.18 -3.06 -12.84
N ALA A 133 -4.04 -4.05 -12.58
CA ALA A 133 -5.06 -4.53 -13.53
C ALA A 133 -6.06 -3.44 -13.95
N PRO A 134 -6.53 -3.42 -15.20
CA PRO A 134 -7.53 -2.45 -15.65
C PRO A 134 -8.84 -2.57 -14.84
N SER A 135 -9.41 -1.42 -14.47
CA SER A 135 -10.70 -1.33 -13.79
C SER A 135 -11.42 -0.04 -14.22
N PRO A 136 -12.75 -0.04 -14.43
CA PRO A 136 -13.50 1.16 -14.80
C PRO A 136 -13.38 2.31 -13.80
N LEU A 137 -13.17 1.97 -12.52
CA LEU A 137 -13.06 2.95 -11.43
C LEU A 137 -11.61 3.38 -11.16
N TRP A 138 -10.65 2.80 -11.89
CA TRP A 138 -9.26 3.19 -11.79
C TRP A 138 -8.93 4.26 -12.81
N PRO A 139 -8.22 5.33 -12.41
CA PRO A 139 -7.71 6.30 -13.36
C PRO A 139 -6.83 5.60 -14.39
N ARG A 140 -7.10 5.83 -15.69
CA ARG A 140 -6.40 5.14 -16.79
C ARG A 140 -4.86 5.24 -16.68
N HIS A 141 -4.34 6.37 -16.22
CA HIS A 141 -2.90 6.60 -16.05
C HIS A 141 -2.25 5.75 -14.94
N GLN A 142 -3.03 5.03 -14.15
CA GLN A 142 -2.54 4.16 -13.07
C GLN A 142 -2.51 2.69 -13.47
N VAL A 143 -3.21 2.31 -14.53
CA VAL A 143 -3.26 0.93 -15.01
C VAL A 143 -1.94 0.57 -15.71
N GLY A 144 -1.45 -0.65 -15.49
CA GLY A 144 -0.25 -1.16 -16.13
C GLY A 144 0.85 -1.57 -15.15
N MET A 145 2.10 -1.54 -15.62
CA MET A 145 3.27 -1.91 -14.86
C MET A 145 3.83 -0.72 -14.09
N TRP A 146 4.23 -0.98 -12.85
CA TRP A 146 4.80 -0.03 -11.92
C TRP A 146 6.05 -0.65 -11.29
N TYR A 147 7.07 0.17 -11.05
CA TYR A 147 8.38 -0.33 -10.67
C TYR A 147 8.87 0.31 -9.39
N ALA A 148 9.53 -0.47 -8.54
CA ALA A 148 10.36 0.05 -7.47
C ALA A 148 11.76 -0.51 -7.68
N PHE A 149 12.71 0.37 -7.99
CA PHE A 149 14.13 0.04 -8.14
C PHE A 149 14.89 0.54 -6.92
N PHE A 150 15.82 -0.25 -6.43
CA PHE A 150 16.73 0.15 -5.37
C PHE A 150 18.05 -0.60 -5.48
N LYS A 151 19.14 0.09 -5.17
CA LYS A 151 20.48 -0.49 -5.14
C LYS A 151 20.78 -1.02 -3.74
N PRO A 152 21.73 -1.95 -3.59
CA PRO A 152 22.10 -2.45 -2.27
C PRO A 152 22.62 -1.36 -1.32
N GLU A 153 23.38 -0.40 -1.85
CA GLU A 153 23.90 0.76 -1.11
C GLU A 153 22.82 1.69 -0.56
N ASP A 154 21.62 1.67 -1.17
CA ASP A 154 20.49 2.49 -0.74
C ASP A 154 19.69 1.84 0.41
N ILE A 155 19.97 0.58 0.76
CA ILE A 155 19.16 -0.19 1.72
C ILE A 155 19.55 0.18 3.15
N GLU A 156 18.65 0.90 3.83
CA GLU A 156 18.86 1.32 5.22
C GLU A 156 18.47 0.18 6.20
N GLN A 157 17.32 -0.45 5.96
CA GLN A 157 16.77 -1.41 6.90
C GLN A 157 15.99 -2.52 6.20
N LEU A 158 16.13 -3.72 6.74
CA LEU A 158 15.44 -4.92 6.31
C LEU A 158 14.87 -5.60 7.57
N ARG A 159 13.55 -5.83 7.61
CA ARG A 159 12.84 -6.37 8.79
C ARG A 159 11.83 -7.46 8.43
N TRP A 160 11.86 -8.55 9.16
CA TRP A 160 10.83 -9.59 9.10
C TRP A 160 9.59 -9.16 9.89
N GLY A 161 8.42 -9.54 9.40
CA GLY A 161 7.19 -9.31 10.13
C GLY A 161 5.95 -9.86 9.43
N ARG A 162 4.80 -9.40 9.91
CA ARG A 162 3.49 -9.72 9.35
C ARG A 162 2.85 -8.45 8.81
N LEU A 163 2.35 -8.52 7.58
CA LEU A 163 1.57 -7.47 6.96
C LEU A 163 0.07 -7.76 7.14
N TYR A 164 -0.66 -6.77 7.65
CA TYR A 164 -2.10 -6.84 7.86
C TYR A 164 -2.80 -5.92 6.87
N PHE A 165 -3.66 -6.49 6.03
CA PHE A 165 -4.44 -5.76 5.04
C PHE A 165 -5.75 -6.50 4.72
N ALA A 166 -6.87 -5.77 4.66
CA ALA A 166 -8.19 -6.31 4.31
C ALA A 166 -8.62 -7.51 5.19
N GLY A 167 -8.26 -7.49 6.48
CA GLY A 167 -8.55 -8.60 7.42
C GLY A 167 -7.66 -9.83 7.24
N LYS A 168 -6.79 -9.86 6.22
CA LYS A 168 -5.80 -10.91 6.01
C LYS A 168 -4.47 -10.55 6.66
N THR A 169 -3.75 -11.58 7.08
CA THR A 169 -2.40 -11.47 7.63
C THR A 169 -1.48 -12.35 6.80
N LEU A 170 -0.38 -11.79 6.30
CA LEU A 170 0.61 -12.53 5.53
C LEU A 170 2.00 -12.32 6.14
N PRO A 171 2.88 -13.35 6.12
CA PRO A 171 4.32 -13.14 6.26
C PRO A 171 4.80 -12.06 5.29
N ALA A 172 5.69 -11.21 5.76
CA ALA A 172 6.20 -10.10 4.98
C ALA A 172 7.61 -9.69 5.39
N ILE A 173 8.32 -9.07 4.46
CA ILE A 173 9.55 -8.34 4.66
C ILE A 173 9.29 -6.86 4.42
N HIS A 174 9.85 -6.02 5.28
CA HIS A 174 9.84 -4.57 5.14
C HIS A 174 11.24 -4.11 4.78
N ILE A 175 11.35 -3.49 3.60
CA ILE A 175 12.56 -2.90 3.05
C ILE A 175 12.41 -1.39 3.15
N THR A 176 13.31 -0.74 3.89
CA THR A 176 13.46 0.71 3.88
C THR A 176 14.72 1.04 3.09
N TYR A 177 14.56 1.87 2.07
CA TYR A 177 15.65 2.27 1.19
C TYR A 177 15.57 3.76 0.88
N ARG A 178 16.72 4.35 0.58
CA ARG A 178 16.84 5.75 0.19
C ARG A 178 16.67 5.90 -1.31
N THR A 179 15.97 6.95 -1.71
CA THR A 179 15.95 7.43 -3.09
C THR A 179 16.48 8.87 -3.09
N PRO A 180 16.89 9.43 -4.23
CA PRO A 180 17.31 10.83 -4.31
C PRO A 180 16.27 11.83 -3.77
N LYS A 181 14.98 11.44 -3.76
CA LYS A 181 13.87 12.28 -3.31
C LYS A 181 13.54 12.11 -1.83
N ALA A 182 13.56 10.87 -1.32
CA ALA A 182 13.13 10.55 0.05
C ALA A 182 13.52 9.13 0.47
N VAL A 183 13.44 8.85 1.77
CA VAL A 183 13.43 7.48 2.30
C VAL A 183 12.06 6.85 2.03
N ARG A 184 12.05 5.65 1.44
CA ARG A 184 10.85 4.92 1.03
C ARG A 184 10.75 3.59 1.78
N SER A 185 9.51 3.15 1.96
CA SER A 185 9.19 1.84 2.53
C SER A 185 8.50 0.98 1.49
N LEU A 186 8.99 -0.25 1.35
CA LEU A 186 8.43 -1.28 0.50
C LEU A 186 8.18 -2.54 1.33
N TYR A 187 6.96 -3.04 1.24
CA TYR A 187 6.53 -4.25 1.92
C TYR A 187 6.30 -5.34 0.88
N LEU A 188 7.00 -6.46 1.02
CA LEU A 188 6.80 -7.64 0.20
C LEU A 188 6.19 -8.75 1.06
N ALA A 189 5.04 -9.27 0.65
CA ALA A 189 4.29 -10.27 1.38
C ALA A 189 3.98 -11.48 0.51
N SER A 190 3.93 -12.67 1.11
CA SER A 190 3.68 -13.93 0.41
C SER A 190 3.03 -14.91 1.37
N ASP A 191 2.14 -15.74 0.86
CA ASP A 191 1.61 -16.92 1.56
C ASP A 191 2.68 -18.01 1.70
N LYS A 192 3.56 -18.12 0.70
CA LYS A 192 4.74 -19.00 0.73
C LYS A 192 5.93 -18.27 1.34
N ILE A 193 6.26 -18.61 2.58
CA ILE A 193 7.39 -17.98 3.30
C ILE A 193 8.73 -18.20 2.60
N GLY A 194 8.95 -19.37 1.98
CA GLY A 194 10.19 -19.67 1.26
C GLY A 194 10.53 -18.65 0.17
N ARG A 195 9.52 -18.10 -0.52
CA ARG A 195 9.72 -17.00 -1.48
C ARG A 195 10.31 -15.76 -0.83
N LEU A 196 9.87 -15.41 0.37
CA LEU A 196 10.39 -14.28 1.12
C LEU A 196 11.77 -14.56 1.68
N VAL A 197 12.07 -15.81 2.06
CA VAL A 197 13.41 -16.20 2.53
C VAL A 197 14.43 -15.94 1.42
N ARG A 198 14.14 -16.41 0.20
CA ARG A 198 15.03 -16.22 -0.95
C ARG A 198 15.29 -14.74 -1.25
N ILE A 199 14.25 -13.91 -1.20
CA ILE A 199 14.38 -12.45 -1.37
C ILE A 199 15.18 -11.85 -0.22
N TRP A 200 14.89 -12.23 1.02
CA TRP A 200 15.60 -11.74 2.20
C TRP A 200 17.08 -12.05 2.12
N GLU A 201 17.46 -13.29 1.84
CA GLU A 201 18.86 -13.72 1.76
C GLU A 201 19.61 -13.01 0.63
N ASP A 202 18.96 -12.83 -0.52
CA ASP A 202 19.55 -12.11 -1.65
C ASP A 202 19.81 -10.65 -1.30
N VAL A 203 18.80 -9.95 -0.76
CA VAL A 203 18.90 -8.53 -0.36
C VAL A 203 19.87 -8.35 0.81
N ASN A 204 19.86 -9.25 1.79
CA ASN A 204 20.72 -9.16 2.98
C ASN A 204 22.19 -9.44 2.66
N ARG A 205 22.47 -10.21 1.60
CA ARG A 205 23.84 -10.45 1.11
C ARG A 205 24.47 -9.18 0.55
N ASP A 206 23.69 -8.36 -0.14
CA ASP A 206 24.20 -7.17 -0.82
C ASP A 206 24.20 -5.92 0.07
N LYS A 207 23.49 -5.97 1.20
CA LYS A 207 23.45 -4.85 2.14
C LYS A 207 24.89 -4.52 2.59
N PRO A 208 25.35 -3.25 2.50
CA PRO A 208 26.68 -2.87 2.98
C PRO A 208 26.82 -3.25 4.45
N GLN A 209 27.89 -3.99 4.77
CA GLN A 209 28.24 -4.31 6.15
C GLN A 209 28.64 -3.01 6.85
N ALA A 210 27.88 -2.64 7.88
CA ALA A 210 28.16 -1.48 8.71
C ALA A 210 29.42 -1.69 9.55
#